data_AF-W9H1G2-F1
#
_entry.id   AF-W9H1G2-F1
#
_cell.length_a   1.000
_cell.length_b   1.000
_cell.length_c   1.000
_cell.angle_alpha   90.00
_cell.angle_beta   90.00
_cell.angle_gamma   90.00
#
_symmetry.space_group_name_H-M   'P 1'
#
loop_
_entity.id
_entity.type
_entity.pdbx_description
1 polymer ?
#
loop_
_entity_poly.entity_id
_entity_poly.type
_entity_poly.pdbx_seq_one_letter_code
_entity_poly.pdbx_strand_id
1 'polypeptide(L)'
;MRYLSWIITIPIALVIVSFAVSNRDAVELALWPLPFSITVPIYVAVLTTLVLGFLAGGFVAWSADRKHRVAARVRGRKAQQLERDLAREREQRTVAERRVAEAAQTLAAANTPMLDNDAARRAPLAQIGTTAQAR
;
A
#
# COMPACT_ATOMS: atom_id res chain seq x y z
N MET A 1 3.10 7.21 -17.21
CA MET A 1 2.57 6.13 -18.09
C MET A 1 1.79 6.62 -19.30
N ARG A 2 0.78 7.51 -19.17
CA ARG A 2 -0.13 7.85 -20.29
C ARG A 2 0.54 8.36 -21.58
N TYR A 3 1.65 9.09 -21.49
CA TYR A 3 2.40 9.59 -22.65
C TYR A 3 3.01 8.48 -23.54
N LEU A 4 3.44 7.36 -22.95
CA LEU A 4 4.04 6.24 -23.69
C LEU A 4 3.02 5.52 -24.57
N SER A 5 1.74 5.51 -24.17
CA SER A 5 0.66 5.02 -25.03
C SER A 5 0.46 5.93 -26.23
N TRP A 6 0.48 7.25 -26.03
CA TRP A 6 0.34 8.24 -27.10
C TRP A 6 1.46 8.19 -28.14
N ILE A 7 2.71 7.97 -27.69
CA ILE A 7 3.87 7.88 -28.59
C ILE A 7 3.79 6.67 -29.55
N ILE A 8 2.99 5.65 -29.22
CA ILE A 8 2.73 4.48 -30.07
C ILE A 8 1.44 4.69 -30.89
N THR A 9 0.38 5.23 -30.29
CA THR A 9 -0.91 5.44 -30.97
C THR A 9 -0.82 6.42 -32.13
N ILE A 10 -0.09 7.53 -31.97
CA ILE A 10 0.04 8.57 -33.00
C ILE A 10 0.69 8.04 -34.29
N PRO A 11 1.89 7.41 -34.28
CA PRO A 11 2.50 6.90 -35.51
C PRO A 11 1.68 5.77 -36.15
N ILE A 12 1.03 4.89 -35.39
CA ILE A 12 0.13 3.86 -35.95
C ILE A 12 -1.04 4.51 -36.69
N ALA A 13 -1.72 5.49 -36.08
CA ALA A 13 -2.80 6.22 -36.74
C ALA A 13 -2.31 6.94 -38.01
N LEU A 14 -1.12 7.53 -37.97
CA LEU A 14 -0.52 8.27 -39.08
C LEU A 14 -0.15 7.35 -40.26
N VAL A 15 0.36 6.14 -40.00
CA VAL A 15 0.59 5.11 -41.02
C VAL A 15 -0.74 4.69 -41.69
N ILE A 16 -1.79 4.46 -40.91
CA ILE A 16 -3.08 4.00 -41.45
C ILE A 16 -3.76 5.11 -42.27
N VAL A 17 -3.71 6.36 -41.80
CA VAL A 17 -4.19 7.53 -42.58
C VAL A 17 -3.37 7.72 -43.85
N SER A 18 -2.04 7.59 -43.81
CA SER A 18 -1.17 7.68 -44.99
C SER A 18 -1.50 6.59 -46.02
N PHE A 19 -1.65 5.34 -45.57
CA PHE A 19 -2.06 4.21 -46.41
C PHE A 19 -3.44 4.46 -47.06
N ALA A 20 -4.41 4.96 -46.31
CA ALA A 20 -5.73 5.32 -46.84
C ALA A 20 -5.67 6.49 -47.85
N VAL A 21 -4.89 7.54 -47.58
CA VAL A 21 -4.76 8.70 -48.49
C VAL A 21 -3.99 8.35 -49.77
N SER A 22 -3.07 7.38 -49.70
CA SER A 22 -2.31 6.87 -50.85
C SER A 22 -3.13 5.92 -51.73
N ASN A 23 -3.97 5.06 -51.14
CA ASN A 23 -4.81 4.11 -51.88
C ASN A 23 -6.22 4.69 -52.01
N ARG A 24 -6.46 5.47 -53.07
CA ARG A 24 -7.77 6.09 -53.34
C ARG A 24 -8.65 5.32 -54.31
N ASP A 25 -8.15 4.22 -54.85
CA ASP A 25 -8.83 3.47 -55.89
C ASP A 25 -10.16 2.89 -55.40
N ALA A 26 -11.12 2.86 -56.33
CA ALA A 26 -12.45 2.32 -56.08
C ALA A 26 -12.39 0.79 -56.04
N VAL A 27 -12.83 0.21 -54.92
CA VAL A 27 -12.89 -1.24 -54.72
C VAL A 27 -14.34 -1.65 -54.55
N GLU A 28 -14.73 -2.72 -55.24
CA GLU A 28 -16.03 -3.34 -55.06
C GLU A 28 -16.01 -4.22 -53.80
N LEU A 29 -16.79 -3.84 -52.79
CA LEU A 29 -16.98 -4.64 -51.58
C LEU A 29 -18.28 -5.43 -51.70
N ALA A 30 -18.16 -6.74 -51.94
CA ALA A 30 -19.28 -7.69 -51.88
C ALA A 30 -19.48 -8.16 -50.42
N LEU A 31 -20.63 -7.87 -49.83
CA LEU A 31 -20.94 -8.24 -48.44
C LEU A 31 -21.52 -9.66 -48.34
N TRP A 32 -20.68 -10.68 -48.53
CA TRP A 32 -21.10 -12.07 -48.32
C TRP A 32 -21.64 -12.28 -46.89
N PRO A 33 -22.81 -12.93 -46.66
CA PRO A 33 -23.64 -13.69 -47.61
C PRO A 33 -24.81 -12.90 -48.26
N LEU A 34 -24.85 -11.57 -48.15
CA LEU A 34 -25.90 -10.75 -48.78
C LEU A 34 -25.59 -10.49 -50.27
N PRO A 35 -26.61 -10.39 -51.14
CA PRO A 35 -26.45 -10.06 -52.56
C PRO A 35 -26.28 -8.56 -52.81
N PHE A 36 -25.47 -7.88 -51.99
CA PHE A 36 -25.15 -6.47 -52.12
C PHE A 36 -23.65 -6.28 -52.31
N SER A 37 -23.27 -5.69 -53.44
CA SER A 37 -21.94 -5.11 -53.64
C SER A 37 -22.01 -3.59 -53.64
N ILE A 38 -21.03 -2.96 -52.98
CA ILE A 38 -20.93 -1.51 -52.83
C ILE A 38 -19.54 -1.10 -53.31
N THR A 39 -19.48 -0.31 -54.38
CA THR A 39 -18.24 0.30 -54.85
C THR A 39 -17.94 1.54 -54.03
N VAL A 40 -16.90 1.48 -53.20
CA VAL A 40 -16.39 2.63 -52.44
C VAL A 40 -14.87 2.73 -52.60
N PRO A 41 -14.31 3.95 -52.56
CA PRO A 41 -12.87 4.13 -52.45
C PRO A 41 -12.33 3.39 -51.22
N ILE A 42 -11.23 2.64 -51.36
CA ILE A 42 -10.71 1.80 -50.27
C ILE A 42 -10.31 2.60 -49.03
N TYR A 43 -9.97 3.89 -49.19
CA TYR A 43 -9.76 4.82 -48.07
C TYR A 43 -10.97 4.90 -47.12
N VAL A 44 -12.20 4.83 -47.63
CA VAL A 44 -13.43 4.89 -46.81
C VAL A 44 -13.51 3.67 -45.91
N ALA A 45 -13.33 2.46 -46.47
CA ALA A 45 -13.39 1.21 -45.72
C ALA A 45 -12.30 1.15 -44.62
N VAL A 46 -11.07 1.55 -44.94
CA VAL A 46 -9.96 1.61 -43.99
C VAL A 46 -10.22 2.64 -42.90
N LEU A 47 -10.67 3.84 -43.25
CA LEU A 47 -10.92 4.92 -42.29
C LEU A 47 -12.08 4.58 -41.34
N THR A 48 -13.18 4.00 -41.84
CA THR A 48 -14.31 3.57 -41.01
C THR A 48 -13.88 2.46 -40.04
N THR A 49 -13.11 1.48 -40.51
CA THR A 49 -12.57 0.40 -39.66
C THR A 49 -11.61 0.95 -38.59
N LEU A 50 -10.75 1.91 -38.96
CA LEU A 50 -9.86 2.61 -38.03
C LEU A 50 -10.64 3.36 -36.95
N VAL A 51 -11.67 4.13 -37.33
CA VAL A 51 -12.50 4.91 -36.40
C VAL A 51 -13.23 3.99 -35.42
N LEU A 52 -13.81 2.88 -35.91
CA LEU A 52 -14.46 1.87 -35.05
C LEU A 52 -13.46 1.22 -34.09
N GLY A 53 -12.28 0.81 -34.59
CA GLY A 53 -11.20 0.24 -33.77
C GLY A 53 -10.66 1.21 -32.72
N PHE A 54 -10.50 2.48 -33.09
CA PHE A 54 -10.06 3.55 -32.17
C PHE A 54 -11.11 3.82 -31.09
N LEU A 55 -12.39 3.91 -31.45
CA LEU A 55 -13.50 4.07 -30.49
C LEU A 55 -13.53 2.88 -29.51
N ALA A 56 -13.51 1.65 -30.02
CA ALA A 56 -13.49 0.44 -29.19
C ALA A 56 -12.29 0.39 -28.25
N GLY A 57 -11.08 0.65 -28.76
CA GLY A 57 -9.85 0.75 -27.96
C GLY A 57 -9.92 1.85 -26.89
N GLY A 58 -10.49 3.00 -27.25
CA GLY A 58 -10.75 4.11 -26.31
C GLY A 58 -11.73 3.75 -25.20
N PHE A 59 -12.82 3.04 -25.51
CA PHE A 59 -13.78 2.54 -24.52
C PHE A 59 -13.15 1.50 -23.58
N VAL A 60 -12.30 0.61 -24.09
CA VAL A 60 -11.54 -0.36 -23.27
C VAL A 60 -10.55 0.37 -22.35
N ALA A 61 -9.78 1.33 -22.88
CA ALA A 61 -8.85 2.14 -22.10
C ALA A 61 -9.57 2.96 -21.00
N TRP A 62 -10.70 3.58 -21.32
CA TRP A 62 -11.53 4.31 -20.35
C TRP A 62 -12.06 3.41 -19.23
N SER A 63 -12.45 2.18 -19.57
CA SER A 63 -12.88 1.16 -18.61
C SER A 63 -11.75 0.71 -17.67
N ALA A 64 -10.52 0.59 -18.20
CA ALA A 64 -9.33 0.28 -17.40
C ALA A 64 -8.94 1.42 -16.43
N ASP A 65 -9.09 2.67 -16.87
CA ASP A 65 -8.80 3.86 -16.04
C ASP A 65 -9.86 4.04 -14.92
N ARG A 66 -11.14 3.69 -15.17
CA ARG A 66 -12.17 3.65 -14.11
C ARG A 66 -11.82 2.67 -12.99
N LYS A 67 -11.30 1.47 -13.32
CA LYS A 67 -10.89 0.47 -12.30
C LYS A 67 -9.76 0.99 -11.39
N HIS A 68 -8.82 1.78 -11.93
CA HIS A 68 -7.72 2.36 -11.15
C HIS A 68 -8.20 3.33 -10.06
N ARG A 69 -9.23 4.14 -10.34
CA ARG A 69 -9.80 5.08 -9.34
C ARG A 69 -10.46 4.36 -8.15
N VAL A 70 -11.02 3.17 -8.35
CA VAL A 70 -11.57 2.34 -7.27
C VAL A 70 -10.45 1.62 -6.52
N ALA A 71 -9.48 1.05 -7.23
CA ALA A 71 -8.33 0.36 -6.64
C ALA A 71 -7.52 1.27 -5.70
N ALA A 72 -7.33 2.55 -6.05
CA ALA A 72 -6.67 3.54 -5.19
C ALA A 72 -7.38 3.72 -3.83
N ARG A 73 -8.71 3.81 -3.82
CA ARG A 73 -9.51 3.93 -2.59
C ARG A 73 -9.45 2.68 -1.72
N VAL A 74 -9.47 1.48 -2.33
CA VAL A 74 -9.36 0.20 -1.60
C VAL A 74 -7.96 0.02 -1.01
N ARG A 75 -6.90 0.38 -1.75
CA ARG A 75 -5.51 0.34 -1.26
C ARG A 75 -5.30 1.30 -0.08
N GLY A 76 -5.80 2.54 -0.17
CA GLY A 76 -5.72 3.51 0.94
C GLY A 76 -6.44 3.05 2.22
N ARG A 77 -7.63 2.45 2.10
CA ARG A 77 -8.35 1.88 3.26
C ARG A 77 -7.61 0.70 3.89
N LYS A 78 -7.02 -0.19 3.08
CA LYS A 78 -6.21 -1.30 3.61
C LYS A 78 -4.95 -0.79 4.32
N ALA A 79 -4.26 0.20 3.78
CA ALA A 79 -3.10 0.81 4.43
C ALA A 79 -3.46 1.36 5.82
N GLN A 80 -4.54 2.14 5.93
CA GLN A 80 -5.03 2.65 7.23
C GLN A 80 -5.46 1.55 8.21
N GLN A 81 -5.95 0.40 7.74
CA GLN A 81 -6.21 -0.74 8.64
C GLN A 81 -4.91 -1.33 9.18
N LEU A 82 -3.95 -1.65 8.31
CA LEU A 82 -2.65 -2.19 8.75
C LEU A 82 -1.91 -1.22 9.71
N GLU A 83 -1.96 0.09 9.45
CA GLU A 83 -1.39 1.10 10.36
C GLU A 83 -2.06 1.07 11.75
N ARG A 84 -3.39 0.93 11.81
CA ARG A 84 -4.14 0.83 13.07
C ARG A 84 -3.86 -0.46 13.83
N ASP A 85 -3.74 -1.57 13.12
CA ASP A 85 -3.47 -2.87 13.74
C ASP A 85 -2.03 -2.92 14.29
N LEU A 86 -1.06 -2.37 13.55
CA LEU A 86 0.31 -2.16 14.05
C LEU A 86 0.38 -1.22 15.26
N ALA A 87 -0.41 -0.14 15.27
CA ALA A 87 -0.48 0.76 16.42
C ALA A 87 -1.00 0.03 17.68
N ARG A 88 -2.07 -0.76 17.54
CA ARG A 88 -2.64 -1.58 18.62
C ARG A 88 -1.67 -2.63 19.13
N GLU A 89 -0.95 -3.32 18.25
CA GLU A 89 0.04 -4.33 18.66
C GLU A 89 1.20 -3.69 19.45
N ARG A 90 1.68 -2.51 19.02
CA ARG A 90 2.71 -1.74 19.76
C ARG A 90 2.24 -1.29 21.13
N GLU A 91 0.99 -0.84 21.24
CA GLU A 91 0.37 -0.46 22.51
C GLU A 91 0.23 -1.68 23.44
N GLN A 92 -0.22 -2.83 22.92
CA GLN A 92 -0.30 -4.08 23.69
C GLN A 92 1.07 -4.57 24.17
N ARG A 93 2.12 -4.50 23.34
CA ARG A 93 3.49 -4.84 23.73
C ARG A 93 4.01 -3.93 24.84
N THR A 94 3.88 -2.61 24.70
CA THR A 94 4.34 -1.66 25.74
C THR A 94 3.55 -1.78 27.05
N VAL A 95 2.25 -2.12 27.01
CA VAL A 95 1.47 -2.43 28.22
C VAL A 95 1.91 -3.77 28.84
N ALA A 96 2.23 -4.79 28.04
CA ALA A 96 2.74 -6.06 28.54
C ALA A 96 4.13 -5.90 29.19
N GLU A 97 5.04 -5.17 28.55
CA GLU A 97 6.37 -4.83 29.07
C GLU A 97 6.28 -4.07 30.41
N ARG A 98 5.37 -3.08 30.52
CA ARG A 98 5.10 -2.37 31.79
C ARG A 98 4.60 -3.31 32.88
N ARG A 99 3.62 -4.18 32.60
CA ARG A 99 3.11 -5.16 33.57
C ARG A 99 4.19 -6.13 34.04
N VAL A 100 5.11 -6.54 33.15
CA VAL A 100 6.27 -7.38 33.53
C VAL A 100 7.23 -6.61 34.43
N ALA A 101 7.51 -5.33 34.14
CA ALA A 101 8.33 -4.49 35.00
C ALA A 101 7.69 -4.22 36.37
N GLU A 102 6.39 -3.95 36.43
CA GLU A 102 5.60 -3.80 37.66
C GLU A 102 5.58 -5.10 38.49
N ALA A 103 5.39 -6.26 37.84
CA ALA A 103 5.46 -7.57 38.50
C ALA A 103 6.87 -7.84 39.05
N ALA A 104 7.92 -7.54 38.29
CA ALA A 104 9.30 -7.67 38.78
C ALA A 104 9.59 -6.76 39.99
N GLN A 105 9.07 -5.51 39.98
CA GLN A 105 9.20 -4.59 41.11
C GLN A 105 8.44 -5.05 42.35
N THR A 106 7.20 -5.57 42.21
CA THR A 106 6.43 -6.09 43.36
C THR A 106 7.07 -7.35 43.95
N LEU A 107 7.60 -8.25 43.11
CA LEU A 107 8.38 -9.42 43.56
C LEU A 107 9.70 -9.04 44.24
N ALA A 108 10.39 -8.00 43.77
CA ALA A 108 11.58 -7.48 44.44
C ALA A 108 11.25 -6.87 45.81
N ALA A 109 10.22 -6.01 45.88
CA ALA A 109 9.77 -5.39 47.12
C ALA A 109 9.32 -6.42 48.17
N ALA A 110 8.62 -7.48 47.74
CA ALA A 110 8.19 -8.56 48.62
C ALA A 110 9.34 -9.38 49.23
N ASN A 111 10.49 -9.50 48.53
CA ASN A 111 11.66 -10.25 49.00
C ASN A 111 12.66 -9.40 49.83
N THR A 112 12.46 -8.09 49.92
CA THR A 112 13.38 -7.18 50.63
C THR A 112 13.40 -7.29 52.18
N PRO A 113 12.36 -7.75 52.93
CA PRO A 113 12.33 -7.57 54.39
C PRO A 113 13.18 -8.57 55.21
N MET A 114 13.92 -9.50 54.60
CA MET A 114 14.60 -10.59 55.33
C MET A 114 16.10 -10.40 55.54
N LEU A 115 16.81 -9.59 54.73
CA LEU A 115 18.27 -9.47 54.81
C LEU A 115 18.78 -8.36 55.75
N ASP A 116 17.93 -7.44 56.17
CA ASP A 116 18.32 -6.26 56.98
C ASP A 116 18.30 -6.55 58.51
N ASN A 117 17.42 -7.44 58.97
CA ASN A 117 17.16 -7.68 60.39
C ASN A 117 18.31 -8.42 61.12
N ASP A 118 19.08 -9.24 60.40
CA ASP A 118 20.16 -10.05 60.99
C ASP A 118 21.47 -9.27 61.17
N ALA A 119 21.69 -8.19 60.39
CA ALA A 119 22.86 -7.33 60.54
C ALA A 119 22.77 -6.46 61.80
N ALA A 120 21.58 -5.90 62.07
CA ALA A 120 21.34 -5.02 63.22
C ALA A 120 21.46 -5.71 64.59
N ARG A 121 21.28 -7.04 64.66
CA ARG A 121 21.24 -7.81 65.93
C ARG A 121 22.60 -8.25 66.47
N ARG A 122 23.72 -7.99 65.78
CA ARG A 122 25.03 -8.57 66.10
C ARG A 122 26.02 -7.64 66.83
N ALA A 123 25.60 -6.45 67.27
CA ALA A 123 26.47 -5.55 68.05
C ALA A 123 26.37 -5.86 69.57
N PRO A 124 27.45 -6.35 70.22
CA PRO A 124 27.39 -6.77 71.62
C PRO A 124 27.62 -5.63 72.62
N LEU A 125 27.00 -5.78 73.79
CA LEU A 125 27.06 -4.88 74.95
C LEU A 125 28.48 -4.77 75.52
N ALA A 126 29.12 -3.60 75.42
CA ALA A 126 30.46 -3.38 76.01
C ALA A 126 30.74 -1.91 76.40
N GLN A 127 29.86 -1.26 77.18
CA GLN A 127 30.20 0.01 77.85
C GLN A 127 29.23 0.37 79.00
N ILE A 128 29.57 0.03 80.25
CA ILE A 128 29.15 0.78 81.44
C ILE A 128 30.27 0.74 82.49
N GLY A 129 30.79 1.92 82.87
CA GLY A 129 31.06 2.18 84.28
C GLY A 129 32.49 2.15 84.81
N THR A 130 33.41 2.92 84.21
CA THR A 130 34.60 3.52 84.85
C THR A 130 34.94 4.85 84.15
N THR A 131 35.40 5.93 84.79
CA THR A 131 35.51 6.28 86.23
C THR A 131 35.44 7.80 86.38
N ALA A 132 34.98 8.33 87.53
CA ALA A 132 34.97 9.77 87.82
C ALA A 132 35.75 10.07 89.12
N GLN A 133 37.00 10.53 88.97
CA GLN A 133 37.98 10.86 90.02
C GLN A 133 39.13 11.64 89.31
N ALA A 134 39.75 12.72 89.78
CA ALA A 134 39.63 13.57 90.98
C ALA A 134 39.49 15.05 90.51
N ARG A 135 38.96 16.02 91.27
CA ARG A 135 39.64 16.77 92.37
C ARG A 135 41.07 17.21 92.05
#